data_AF-A4XMN9-F1
#
_entry.id   AF-A4XMN9-F1
#
_cell.length_a   1.000
_cell.length_b   1.000
_cell.length_c   1.000
_cell.angle_alpha   90.00
_cell.angle_beta   90.00
_cell.angle_gamma   90.00
#
_symmetry.space_group_name_H-M   'P 1'
#
loop_
_entity.id
_entity.type
_entity.pdbx_description
1 polymer ?
#
loop_
_entity_poly.entity_id
_entity_poly.type
_entity_poly.pdbx_seq_one_letter_code
_entity_poly.pdbx_strand_id
1 'polypeptide(L)'
;MEKSIIKRNDIPEVVYTSEDGKEIRLTFDLVKRYLVSGDATKVSDEEVVLFMKLCEAQKLNPFRKDVYLIKFNDEPASLVVSKDVFIRRAQKSGLCNGWRAGIVVRHDNGSIEFREGTLTLENETLIGGWAEVFRKDWQVPLKITVSLSEYLRRRKDGQPMRSWQQMPATMIRKVALEQALREAFMEELQGLYGIEEMSDPQEVENKPAIVVQPEEVEQAEDQKVQEKMKNQEEVQALQKVVRPVEESKQSTPEVQPAEKFQGDEYQLFFIREVNIIRAKNGKDYFKLTAYTEDAEKKILYAEANEKMQFEKNMTIKAKIQKENNLILDYKVENAA
;
A
#
# COMPACT_ATOMS: atom_id res chain seq x y z
N MET A 1 -11.28 42.65 -18.00
CA MET A 1 -10.29 41.59 -17.76
C MET A 1 -10.57 40.48 -18.75
N GLU A 2 -9.80 40.43 -19.83
CA GLU A 2 -9.90 39.37 -20.84
C GLU A 2 -9.44 38.06 -20.23
N LYS A 3 -10.30 37.03 -20.26
CA LYS A 3 -9.88 35.66 -20.00
C LYS A 3 -8.94 35.26 -21.13
N SER A 4 -7.68 34.96 -20.83
CA SER A 4 -6.72 34.48 -21.82
C SER A 4 -7.18 33.11 -22.32
N ILE A 5 -7.78 33.08 -23.51
CA ILE A 5 -8.12 31.85 -24.22
C ILE A 5 -6.80 31.30 -24.77
N ILE A 6 -6.32 30.20 -24.19
CA ILE A 6 -5.17 29.46 -24.72
C ILE A 6 -5.53 29.03 -26.14
N LYS A 7 -4.75 29.47 -27.14
CA LYS A 7 -4.99 29.11 -28.54
C LYS A 7 -4.71 27.62 -28.74
N ARG A 8 -5.52 26.94 -29.55
CA ARG A 8 -5.39 25.49 -29.89
C ARG A 8 -3.99 25.04 -30.32
N ASN A 9 -3.14 25.95 -30.81
CA ASN A 9 -1.78 25.65 -31.25
C ASN A 9 -0.71 25.70 -30.14
N ASP A 10 -1.05 26.14 -28.93
CA ASP A 10 -0.08 26.38 -27.86
C ASP A 10 -0.14 25.35 -26.72
N ILE A 11 -0.93 24.27 -26.85
CA ILE A 11 -0.95 23.22 -25.83
C ILE A 11 -0.02 22.09 -26.28
N PRO A 12 1.18 21.99 -25.70
CA PRO A 12 2.20 21.06 -26.14
C PRO A 12 1.77 19.61 -25.91
N GLU A 13 2.35 18.74 -26.74
CA GLU A 13 2.39 17.30 -26.51
C GLU A 13 2.84 17.01 -25.07
N VAL A 14 2.13 16.10 -24.41
CA VAL A 14 2.49 15.63 -23.06
C VAL A 14 3.21 14.30 -23.20
N VAL A 15 4.45 14.24 -22.74
CA VAL A 15 5.30 13.05 -22.78
C VAL A 15 5.73 12.69 -21.36
N TYR A 16 5.45 11.45 -20.95
CA TYR A 16 5.83 10.95 -19.63
C TYR A 16 6.04 9.44 -19.67
N THR A 17 6.72 8.90 -18.66
CA THR A 17 6.82 7.45 -18.47
C THR A 17 5.71 6.98 -17.55
N SER A 18 4.87 6.06 -18.01
CA SER A 18 3.78 5.47 -17.23
C SER A 18 4.29 4.49 -16.16
N GLU A 19 3.42 4.12 -15.23
CA GLU A 19 3.71 3.18 -14.14
C GLU A 19 4.11 1.76 -14.63
N ASP A 20 3.77 1.39 -15.87
CA ASP A 20 4.23 0.16 -16.53
C ASP A 20 5.54 0.33 -17.32
N GLY A 21 6.24 1.46 -17.14
CA GLY A 21 7.55 1.74 -17.72
C GLY A 21 7.54 2.11 -19.21
N LYS A 22 6.36 2.41 -19.77
CA LYS A 22 6.23 2.78 -21.18
C LYS A 22 6.25 4.29 -21.34
N GLU A 23 6.89 4.77 -22.40
CA GLU A 23 6.73 6.16 -22.80
C GLU A 23 5.32 6.36 -23.34
N ILE A 24 4.59 7.31 -22.77
CA ILE A 24 3.28 7.74 -23.20
C ILE A 24 3.41 9.13 -23.79
N ARG A 25 2.81 9.29 -24.97
CA ARG A 25 2.80 10.52 -25.75
C ARG A 25 1.35 10.87 -26.06
N LEU A 26 0.87 11.96 -25.48
CA LEU A 26 -0.50 12.42 -25.65
C LEU A 26 -0.51 13.74 -26.42
N THR A 27 -1.29 13.76 -27.50
CA THR A 27 -1.63 14.96 -28.26
C THR A 27 -3.14 15.14 -28.25
N PHE A 28 -3.62 16.35 -28.49
CA PHE A 28 -5.06 16.66 -28.56
C PHE A 28 -5.79 15.74 -29.54
N ASP A 29 -5.26 15.64 -30.75
CA ASP A 29 -5.84 14.83 -31.82
C ASP A 29 -5.89 13.34 -31.42
N LEU A 30 -4.82 12.83 -30.80
CA LEU A 30 -4.79 11.44 -30.35
C LEU A 30 -5.86 11.19 -29.29
N VAL A 31 -5.97 12.07 -28.29
CA VAL A 31 -6.95 11.93 -27.21
C VAL A 31 -8.36 11.95 -27.77
N LYS A 32 -8.70 12.97 -28.58
CA LYS A 32 -10.05 13.10 -29.16
C LYS A 32 -10.43 11.94 -30.08
N ARG A 33 -9.47 11.42 -30.86
CA ARG A 33 -9.75 10.32 -31.81
C ARG A 33 -9.86 8.95 -31.14
N TYR A 34 -9.07 8.67 -30.10
CA TYR A 34 -8.89 7.31 -29.62
C TYR A 34 -9.17 7.08 -28.13
N LEU A 35 -9.18 8.13 -27.30
CA LEU A 35 -9.24 7.98 -25.84
C LEU A 35 -10.53 8.52 -25.21
N VAL A 36 -11.39 9.19 -25.99
CA VAL A 36 -12.72 9.60 -25.53
C VAL A 36 -13.68 8.42 -25.65
N SER A 37 -14.33 8.09 -24.54
CA SER A 37 -15.46 7.17 -24.49
C SER A 37 -16.77 7.95 -24.54
N GLY A 38 -17.65 7.65 -25.49
CA GLY A 38 -18.90 8.38 -25.70
C GLY A 38 -18.81 9.36 -26.87
N ASP A 39 -19.29 10.60 -26.69
CA ASP A 39 -19.37 11.60 -27.76
C ASP A 39 -18.09 12.45 -27.83
N ALA A 40 -17.14 12.00 -28.67
CA ALA A 40 -15.89 12.71 -28.93
C ALA A 40 -16.06 14.09 -29.58
N THR A 41 -17.21 14.36 -30.22
CA THR A 41 -17.43 15.66 -30.88
C THR A 41 -17.76 16.77 -29.88
N LYS A 42 -18.24 16.38 -28.69
CA LYS A 42 -18.67 17.29 -27.63
C LYS A 42 -17.62 17.54 -26.55
N VAL A 43 -16.50 16.83 -26.58
CA VAL A 43 -15.43 17.02 -25.60
C VAL A 43 -14.73 18.37 -25.82
N SER A 44 -14.64 19.17 -24.76
CA SER A 44 -14.00 20.49 -24.80
C SER A 44 -12.48 20.36 -24.83
N ASP A 45 -11.80 21.44 -25.24
CA ASP A 45 -10.34 21.45 -25.25
C ASP A 45 -9.80 21.42 -23.80
N GLU A 46 -10.47 22.11 -22.88
CA GLU A 46 -10.14 22.12 -21.44
C GLU A 46 -10.29 20.72 -20.80
N GLU A 47 -11.35 19.98 -21.16
CA GLU A 47 -11.55 18.59 -20.69
C GLU A 47 -10.42 17.67 -21.16
N VAL A 48 -9.92 17.87 -22.38
CA VAL A 48 -8.77 17.14 -22.93
C VAL A 48 -7.48 17.51 -22.20
N VAL A 49 -7.23 18.80 -21.94
CA VAL A 49 -6.07 19.25 -21.13
C VAL A 49 -6.09 18.58 -19.77
N LEU A 50 -7.24 18.63 -19.07
CA LEU A 50 -7.37 18.09 -17.73
C LEU A 50 -7.09 16.58 -17.70
N PHE A 51 -7.62 15.84 -18.68
CA PHE A 51 -7.32 14.42 -18.85
C PHE A 51 -5.83 14.16 -19.08
N MET A 52 -5.18 14.91 -19.98
CA MET A 52 -3.76 14.75 -20.26
C MET A 52 -2.89 15.05 -19.02
N LYS A 53 -3.24 16.10 -18.27
CA LYS A 53 -2.53 16.47 -17.03
C LYS A 53 -2.75 15.47 -15.91
N LEU A 54 -3.95 14.91 -15.78
CA LEU A 54 -4.21 13.80 -14.86
C LEU A 54 -3.33 12.59 -15.21
N CYS A 55 -3.26 12.22 -16.49
CA CYS A 55 -2.45 11.11 -16.97
C CYS A 55 -0.97 11.30 -16.63
N GLU A 56 -0.43 12.49 -16.89
CA GLU A 56 0.95 12.86 -16.59
C GLU A 56 1.25 12.85 -15.08
N ALA A 57 0.48 13.60 -14.29
CA ALA A 57 0.70 13.75 -12.86
C ALA A 57 0.63 12.41 -12.12
N GLN A 58 -0.28 11.53 -12.55
CA GLN A 58 -0.47 10.22 -11.94
C GLN A 58 0.24 9.09 -12.71
N LYS A 59 1.04 9.40 -13.74
CA LYS A 59 1.74 8.41 -14.57
C LYS A 59 0.85 7.27 -15.07
N LEU A 60 -0.42 7.56 -15.37
CA LEU A 60 -1.42 6.57 -15.77
C LEU A 60 -1.24 6.18 -17.24
N ASN A 61 -1.57 4.95 -17.62
CA ASN A 61 -1.55 4.53 -19.02
C ASN A 61 -2.98 4.49 -19.61
N PRO A 62 -3.41 5.50 -20.38
CA PRO A 62 -4.77 5.53 -20.92
C PRO A 62 -5.03 4.43 -21.97
N PHE A 63 -3.99 3.96 -22.68
CA PHE A 63 -4.13 2.87 -23.66
C PHE A 63 -4.32 1.50 -23.00
N ARG A 64 -3.82 1.32 -21.76
CA ARG A 64 -4.08 0.15 -20.93
C ARG A 64 -5.36 0.29 -20.11
N LYS A 65 -6.14 1.36 -20.36
CA LYS A 65 -7.40 1.66 -19.68
C LYS A 65 -7.25 1.87 -18.17
N ASP A 66 -6.14 2.46 -17.75
CA ASP A 66 -5.97 2.91 -16.37
C ASP A 66 -6.84 4.11 -16.03
N VAL A 67 -7.23 4.89 -17.04
CA VAL A 67 -8.07 6.06 -16.91
C VAL A 67 -8.91 6.25 -18.17
N TYR A 68 -10.13 6.75 -18.00
CA TYR A 68 -11.09 6.98 -19.05
C TYR A 68 -11.54 8.44 -19.05
N LEU A 69 -11.59 9.05 -20.24
CA LEU A 69 -12.27 10.32 -20.48
C LEU A 69 -13.66 10.00 -21.05
N ILE A 70 -14.70 10.17 -20.25
CA ILE A 70 -16.07 9.79 -20.63
C ILE A 70 -16.91 11.04 -20.86
N LYS A 71 -17.48 11.19 -22.06
CA LYS A 71 -18.35 12.32 -22.43
C LYS A 71 -19.73 11.81 -22.85
N PHE A 72 -20.77 12.24 -22.14
CA PHE A 72 -22.16 11.94 -22.47
C PHE A 72 -22.97 13.22 -22.62
N ASN A 73 -23.59 13.39 -23.79
CA ASN A 73 -24.40 14.55 -24.11
C ASN A 73 -23.64 15.86 -23.82
N ASP A 74 -24.35 16.85 -23.28
CA ASP A 74 -23.82 18.17 -22.96
C ASP A 74 -23.38 18.28 -21.48
N GLU A 75 -23.27 17.15 -20.77
CA GLU A 75 -22.77 17.13 -19.39
C GLU A 75 -21.23 17.25 -19.36
N PRO A 76 -20.63 17.78 -18.27
CA PRO A 76 -19.18 17.78 -18.10
C PRO A 76 -18.57 16.37 -18.25
N ALA A 77 -17.39 16.29 -18.87
CA ALA A 77 -16.68 15.04 -19.02
C ALA A 77 -16.30 14.44 -17.65
N SER A 78 -16.40 13.12 -17.57
CA SER A 78 -16.08 12.33 -16.38
C SER A 78 -14.71 11.67 -16.56
N LEU A 79 -13.77 11.95 -15.66
CA LEU A 79 -12.43 11.36 -15.63
C LEU A 79 -12.37 10.17 -14.67
N VAL A 80 -12.51 8.94 -15.19
CA VAL A 80 -12.62 7.73 -14.34
C VAL A 80 -11.27 7.06 -14.26
N VAL A 81 -10.67 6.97 -13.08
CA VAL A 81 -9.53 6.09 -12.83
C VAL A 81 -10.04 4.65 -12.63
N SER A 82 -9.38 3.69 -13.27
CA SER A 82 -9.73 2.28 -13.17
C SER A 82 -9.38 1.73 -11.79
N LYS A 83 -10.28 0.91 -11.25
CA LYS A 83 -10.09 0.13 -10.02
C LYS A 83 -8.76 -0.63 -10.00
N ASP A 84 -8.32 -1.14 -11.15
CA ASP A 84 -7.09 -1.91 -11.23
C ASP A 84 -5.84 -1.08 -10.90
N VAL A 85 -5.90 0.25 -11.07
CA VAL A 85 -4.83 1.15 -10.63
C VAL A 85 -4.69 1.10 -9.11
N PHE A 86 -5.81 1.20 -8.39
CA PHE A 86 -5.83 1.13 -6.93
C PHE A 86 -5.24 -0.19 -6.43
N ILE A 87 -5.69 -1.31 -7.02
CA ILE A 87 -5.21 -2.64 -6.65
C ILE A 87 -3.72 -2.80 -6.93
N ARG A 88 -3.25 -2.46 -8.14
CA ARG A 88 -1.85 -2.66 -8.51
C ARG A 88 -0.91 -1.80 -7.67
N ARG A 89 -1.27 -0.54 -7.39
CA ARG A 89 -0.45 0.33 -6.55
C ARG A 89 -0.40 -0.16 -5.11
N ALA A 90 -1.53 -0.56 -4.55
CA ALA A 90 -1.57 -1.22 -3.25
C ALA A 90 -0.65 -2.46 -3.22
N GLN A 91 -0.69 -3.31 -4.24
CA GLN A 91 0.20 -4.48 -4.33
C GLN A 91 1.68 -4.10 -4.46
N LYS A 92 2.00 -3.08 -5.27
CA LYS A 92 3.37 -2.60 -5.50
C LYS A 92 4.00 -1.94 -4.28
N SER A 93 3.22 -1.42 -3.33
CA SER A 93 3.73 -0.90 -2.04
C SER A 93 4.59 -1.93 -1.28
N GLY A 94 4.38 -3.22 -1.53
CA GLY A 94 4.98 -4.30 -0.75
C GLY A 94 4.33 -4.49 0.63
N LEU A 95 3.45 -3.59 1.06
CA LEU A 95 2.76 -3.59 2.36
C LEU A 95 1.37 -4.23 2.30
N CYS A 96 0.77 -4.36 1.11
CA CYS A 96 -0.54 -5.00 0.97
C CYS A 96 -0.52 -6.48 1.34
N ASN A 97 -1.45 -6.86 2.22
CA ASN A 97 -1.67 -8.22 2.68
C ASN A 97 -3.06 -8.75 2.28
N GLY A 98 -3.65 -8.18 1.22
CA GLY A 98 -4.99 -8.52 0.73
C GLY A 98 -6.10 -7.66 1.31
N TRP A 99 -7.33 -7.97 0.92
CA TRP A 99 -8.54 -7.27 1.36
C TRP A 99 -9.75 -8.20 1.27
N ARG A 100 -10.78 -7.87 2.06
CA ARG A 100 -12.14 -8.39 1.91
C ARG A 100 -13.04 -7.23 1.52
N ALA A 101 -14.03 -7.49 0.68
CA ALA A 101 -14.99 -6.46 0.32
C ALA A 101 -16.32 -7.07 -0.06
N GLY A 102 -17.38 -6.36 0.27
CA GLY A 102 -18.72 -6.86 0.20
C GLY A 102 -19.79 -5.78 0.18
N ILE A 103 -21.03 -6.23 0.31
CA ILE A 103 -22.20 -5.39 0.43
C ILE A 103 -22.81 -5.49 1.82
N VAL A 104 -23.57 -4.48 2.19
CA VAL A 104 -24.39 -4.47 3.40
C VAL A 104 -25.85 -4.55 2.98
N VAL A 105 -26.55 -5.57 3.46
CA VAL A 105 -27.96 -5.80 3.16
C VAL A 105 -28.79 -5.79 4.43
N ARG A 106 -30.05 -5.42 4.28
CA ARG A 106 -31.07 -5.49 5.32
C ARG A 106 -32.09 -6.56 4.93
N HIS A 107 -32.29 -7.53 5.80
CA HIS A 107 -33.33 -8.56 5.67
C HIS A 107 -34.70 -8.01 6.09
N ASP A 108 -35.78 -8.68 5.67
CA ASP A 108 -37.16 -8.30 6.01
C ASP A 108 -37.43 -8.26 7.53
N ASN A 109 -36.72 -9.09 8.30
CA ASN A 109 -36.79 -9.11 9.75
C ASN A 109 -36.05 -7.93 10.44
N GLY A 110 -35.47 -7.01 9.66
CA GLY A 110 -34.72 -5.86 10.13
C GLY A 110 -33.25 -6.12 10.45
N SER A 111 -32.77 -7.37 10.38
CA SER A 111 -31.36 -7.69 10.62
C SER A 111 -30.47 -7.18 9.49
N ILE A 112 -29.24 -6.79 9.85
CA ILE A 112 -28.23 -6.27 8.93
C ILE A 112 -27.13 -7.33 8.77
N GLU A 113 -26.78 -7.64 7.53
CA GLU A 113 -25.72 -8.59 7.20
C GLU A 113 -24.62 -7.89 6.38
N PHE A 114 -23.36 -8.13 6.79
CA PHE A 114 -22.17 -7.78 6.02
C PHE A 114 -21.77 -8.99 5.18
N ARG A 115 -22.15 -8.96 3.90
CA ARG A 115 -21.94 -10.10 2.99
C ARG A 115 -20.73 -9.86 2.10
N GLU A 116 -19.80 -10.79 2.07
CA GLU A 116 -18.67 -10.74 1.13
C GLU A 116 -19.15 -10.95 -0.32
N GLY A 117 -18.60 -10.20 -1.27
CA GLY A 117 -19.06 -10.21 -2.66
C GLY A 117 -20.28 -9.30 -2.90
N THR A 118 -21.06 -9.59 -3.95
CA THR A 118 -22.13 -8.71 -4.44
C THR A 118 -23.46 -9.44 -4.65
N LEU A 119 -23.63 -10.64 -4.09
CA LEU A 119 -24.85 -11.42 -4.24
C LEU A 119 -25.99 -10.74 -3.49
N THR A 120 -27.03 -10.35 -4.23
CA THR A 120 -28.27 -9.80 -3.68
C THR A 120 -29.44 -10.73 -4.00
N LEU A 121 -30.25 -11.06 -2.99
CA LEU A 121 -31.49 -11.82 -3.09
C LEU A 121 -32.70 -10.88 -3.30
N GLU A 122 -33.84 -11.42 -3.73
CA GLU A 122 -35.03 -10.63 -4.02
C GLU A 122 -35.71 -10.06 -2.76
N ASN A 123 -35.59 -10.77 -1.63
CA ASN A 123 -36.23 -10.46 -0.35
C ASN A 123 -35.30 -9.73 0.63
N GLU A 124 -34.32 -9.00 0.12
CA GLU A 124 -33.43 -8.19 0.92
C GLU A 124 -33.20 -6.82 0.26
N THR A 125 -32.89 -5.83 1.09
CA THR A 125 -32.62 -4.47 0.63
C THR A 125 -31.12 -4.20 0.70
N LEU A 126 -30.51 -3.86 -0.43
CA LEU A 126 -29.14 -3.35 -0.46
C LEU A 126 -29.10 -1.95 0.19
N ILE A 127 -28.32 -1.80 1.25
CA ILE A 127 -28.21 -0.54 2.01
C ILE A 127 -26.81 0.07 2.01
N GLY A 128 -25.78 -0.68 1.63
CA GLY A 128 -24.40 -0.17 1.63
C GLY A 128 -23.36 -1.12 1.06
N GLY A 129 -22.11 -0.71 1.19
CA GLY A 129 -20.91 -1.47 0.82
C GLY A 129 -19.89 -1.44 1.94
N TRP A 130 -19.02 -2.44 2.01
CA TRP A 130 -17.95 -2.47 2.99
C TRP A 130 -16.67 -3.06 2.41
N ALA A 131 -15.53 -2.66 2.98
CA ALA A 131 -14.24 -3.26 2.68
C ALA A 131 -13.34 -3.27 3.92
N GLU A 132 -12.54 -4.32 4.05
CA GLU A 132 -11.46 -4.45 5.02
C GLU A 132 -10.15 -4.64 4.27
N VAL A 133 -9.18 -3.74 4.48
CA VAL A 133 -7.86 -3.81 3.86
C VAL A 133 -6.83 -4.18 4.91
N PHE A 134 -6.02 -5.18 4.59
CA PHE A 134 -4.97 -5.69 5.47
C PHE A 134 -3.63 -5.16 4.99
N ARG A 135 -2.88 -4.58 5.94
CA ARG A 135 -1.50 -4.15 5.74
C ARG A 135 -0.57 -4.98 6.62
N LYS A 136 0.62 -5.31 6.09
CA LYS A 136 1.61 -6.15 6.79
C LYS A 136 2.15 -5.49 8.06
N ASP A 137 2.18 -4.17 8.09
CA ASP A 137 2.67 -3.35 9.20
C ASP A 137 1.58 -2.93 10.19
N TRP A 138 0.34 -3.39 10.00
CA TRP A 138 -0.79 -3.08 10.89
C TRP A 138 -1.21 -4.30 11.71
N GLN A 139 -1.61 -4.07 12.95
CA GLN A 139 -2.15 -5.12 13.82
C GLN A 139 -3.64 -5.37 13.58
N VAL A 140 -4.37 -4.35 13.14
CA VAL A 140 -5.80 -4.42 12.81
C VAL A 140 -6.03 -3.92 11.38
N PRO A 141 -6.92 -4.54 10.61
CA PRO A 141 -7.25 -4.04 9.28
C PRO A 141 -8.01 -2.72 9.38
N LEU A 142 -7.89 -1.89 8.35
CA LEU A 142 -8.79 -0.76 8.17
C LEU A 142 -10.10 -1.27 7.58
N LYS A 143 -11.20 -0.98 8.25
CA LYS A 143 -12.56 -1.28 7.79
C LYS A 143 -13.27 0.00 7.41
N ILE A 144 -13.76 0.07 6.18
CA ILE A 144 -14.64 1.13 5.69
C ILE A 144 -16.02 0.54 5.40
N THR A 145 -17.07 1.29 5.76
CA THR A 145 -18.46 0.98 5.43
C THR A 145 -19.12 2.24 4.92
N VAL A 146 -19.80 2.15 3.79
CA VAL A 146 -20.45 3.27 3.11
C VAL A 146 -21.92 3.00 2.91
N SER A 147 -22.74 4.05 3.02
CA SER A 147 -24.17 3.97 2.78
C SER A 147 -24.48 4.07 1.29
N LEU A 148 -25.36 3.23 0.75
CA LEU A 148 -25.73 3.30 -0.67
C LEU A 148 -26.33 4.68 -1.02
N SER A 149 -27.11 5.26 -0.11
CA SER A 149 -27.79 6.54 -0.30
C SER A 149 -26.85 7.71 -0.57
N GLU A 150 -25.65 7.70 0.01
CA GLU A 150 -24.66 8.77 -0.13
C GLU A 150 -24.01 8.78 -1.53
N TYR A 151 -23.79 7.60 -2.11
CA TYR A 151 -23.08 7.43 -3.39
C TYR A 151 -24.02 7.19 -4.58
N LEU A 152 -25.32 7.04 -4.34
CA LEU A 152 -26.31 6.78 -5.39
C LEU A 152 -26.49 8.03 -6.28
N ARG A 153 -25.66 8.14 -7.31
CA ARG A 153 -25.71 9.26 -8.26
C ARG A 153 -27.00 9.24 -9.05
N ARG A 154 -27.67 10.40 -9.08
CA ARG A 154 -28.93 10.62 -9.80
C ARG A 154 -28.70 11.58 -10.96
N ARG A 155 -29.52 11.44 -12.00
CA ARG A 155 -29.58 12.37 -13.12
C ARG A 155 -30.50 13.55 -12.74
N LYS A 156 -30.60 14.53 -13.64
CA LYS A 156 -31.47 15.71 -13.48
C LYS A 156 -32.96 15.37 -13.28
N ASP A 157 -33.40 14.21 -13.77
CA ASP A 157 -34.78 13.71 -13.59
C ASP A 157 -35.02 12.99 -12.24
N GLY A 158 -34.01 12.94 -11.36
CA GLY A 158 -34.08 12.27 -10.06
C GLY A 158 -33.85 10.75 -10.11
N GLN A 159 -33.76 10.14 -11.30
CA GLN A 159 -33.50 8.72 -11.45
C GLN A 159 -32.02 8.39 -11.27
N PRO A 160 -31.65 7.22 -10.72
CA PRO A 160 -30.26 6.79 -10.67
C PRO A 160 -29.58 6.77 -12.06
N MET A 161 -28.28 7.05 -12.09
CA MET A 161 -27.48 6.81 -13.30
C MET A 161 -27.53 5.33 -13.70
N ARG A 162 -27.38 5.04 -15.00
CA ARG A 162 -27.56 3.69 -15.56
C ARG A 162 -26.70 2.62 -14.86
N SER A 163 -25.44 2.92 -14.56
CA SER A 163 -24.53 2.00 -13.87
C SER A 163 -25.05 1.61 -12.48
N TRP A 164 -25.56 2.58 -11.74
CA TRP A 164 -26.14 2.37 -10.41
C TRP A 164 -27.49 1.68 -10.45
N GLN A 165 -28.27 1.86 -11.52
CA GLN A 165 -29.51 1.11 -11.71
C GLN A 165 -29.28 -0.35 -12.09
N GLN A 166 -28.27 -0.61 -12.94
CA GLN A 166 -28.02 -1.95 -13.48
C GLN A 166 -27.18 -2.82 -12.54
N MET A 167 -26.22 -2.24 -11.81
CA MET A 167 -25.27 -2.98 -10.99
C MET A 167 -24.99 -2.29 -9.63
N PRO A 168 -26.02 -1.95 -8.82
CA PRO A 168 -25.84 -1.18 -7.59
C PRO A 168 -24.91 -1.84 -6.57
N ALA A 169 -25.04 -3.17 -6.39
CA ALA A 169 -24.21 -3.95 -5.47
C ALA A 169 -22.72 -3.91 -5.86
N THR A 170 -22.42 -4.07 -7.15
CA THR A 170 -21.04 -3.98 -7.67
C THR A 170 -20.46 -2.58 -7.49
N MET A 171 -21.26 -1.54 -7.76
CA MET A 171 -20.83 -0.16 -7.63
C MET A 171 -20.53 0.23 -6.19
N ILE A 172 -21.43 -0.05 -5.24
CA ILE A 172 -21.22 0.35 -3.85
C ILE A 172 -20.08 -0.42 -3.18
N ARG A 173 -19.91 -1.70 -3.53
CA ARG A 173 -18.73 -2.48 -3.11
C ARG A 173 -17.43 -1.91 -3.67
N LYS A 174 -17.44 -1.44 -4.93
CA LYS A 174 -16.27 -0.79 -5.56
C LYS A 174 -15.88 0.46 -4.76
N VAL A 175 -16.84 1.34 -4.48
CA VAL A 175 -16.61 2.56 -3.69
C VAL A 175 -15.97 2.24 -2.35
N ALA A 176 -16.57 1.31 -1.59
CA ALA A 176 -16.04 0.93 -0.28
C ALA A 176 -14.58 0.46 -0.34
N LEU A 177 -14.25 -0.34 -1.36
CA LEU A 177 -12.90 -0.86 -1.54
C LEU A 177 -11.91 0.23 -1.98
N GLU A 178 -12.29 1.14 -2.86
CA GLU A 178 -11.41 2.22 -3.31
C GLU A 178 -11.10 3.22 -2.19
N GLN A 179 -12.07 3.52 -1.31
CA GLN A 179 -11.85 4.30 -0.09
C GLN A 179 -10.89 3.59 0.85
N ALA A 180 -11.18 2.33 1.18
CA ALA A 180 -10.35 1.55 2.09
C ALA A 180 -8.91 1.41 1.57
N LEU A 181 -8.73 1.18 0.26
CA LEU A 181 -7.40 1.12 -0.35
C LEU A 181 -6.68 2.46 -0.25
N ARG A 182 -7.35 3.59 -0.48
CA ARG A 182 -6.71 4.91 -0.43
C ARG A 182 -6.26 5.32 0.95
N GLU A 183 -7.12 5.10 1.93
CA GLU A 183 -6.75 5.34 3.32
C GLU A 183 -5.65 4.37 3.77
N ALA A 184 -5.68 3.13 3.28
CA ALA A 184 -4.63 2.17 3.55
C ALA A 184 -3.33 2.47 2.81
N PHE A 185 -3.29 3.00 1.60
CA PHE A 185 -2.06 3.20 0.81
C PHE A 185 -1.96 4.66 0.36
N MET A 186 -1.94 5.55 1.35
CA MET A 186 -2.04 7.00 1.12
C MET A 186 -0.91 7.54 0.25
N GLU A 187 0.33 7.06 0.45
CA GLU A 187 1.49 7.49 -0.34
C GLU A 187 1.37 7.06 -1.81
N GLU A 188 0.91 5.84 -2.07
CA GLU A 188 0.79 5.29 -3.41
C GLU A 188 -0.45 5.80 -4.17
N LEU A 189 -1.52 6.13 -3.43
CA LEU A 189 -2.83 6.51 -3.98
C LEU A 189 -3.16 7.98 -3.80
N GLN A 190 -2.21 8.81 -3.38
CA GLN A 190 -2.40 10.24 -3.19
C GLN A 190 -2.93 10.89 -4.47
N GLY A 191 -4.00 11.67 -4.34
CA GLY A 191 -4.59 12.43 -5.44
C GLY A 191 -5.40 11.59 -6.44
N LEU A 192 -5.55 10.29 -6.23
CA LEU A 192 -6.50 9.47 -6.99
C LEU A 192 -7.84 9.46 -6.26
N TYR A 193 -8.86 10.08 -6.84
CA TYR A 193 -10.24 9.95 -6.36
C TYR A 193 -11.09 9.23 -7.41
N GLY A 194 -11.94 8.30 -6.97
CA GLY A 194 -12.97 7.72 -7.83
C GLY A 194 -14.03 8.79 -8.11
N ILE A 195 -14.59 8.81 -9.32
CA ILE A 195 -15.68 9.76 -9.64
C ILE A 195 -16.87 9.53 -8.70
N GLU A 196 -17.08 8.27 -8.32
CA GLU A 196 -18.16 7.87 -7.46
C GLU A 196 -18.10 8.55 -6.09
N GLU A 197 -16.94 9.01 -5.63
CA GLU A 197 -16.74 9.65 -4.32
C GLU A 197 -16.80 11.18 -4.36
N MET A 198 -17.02 11.76 -5.54
CA MET A 198 -17.19 13.20 -5.69
C MET A 198 -18.68 13.53 -5.66
N SER A 199 -19.09 14.32 -4.68
CA SER A 199 -20.48 14.74 -4.47
C SER A 199 -21.03 15.57 -5.63
N ASP A 200 -20.16 16.22 -6.41
CA ASP A 200 -20.51 16.96 -7.61
C ASP A 200 -19.43 16.77 -8.69
N PRO A 201 -19.76 16.39 -9.94
CA PRO A 201 -18.80 16.48 -11.05
C PRO A 201 -18.25 17.90 -11.28
N GLN A 202 -18.86 18.95 -10.70
CA GLN A 202 -18.35 20.33 -10.72
C GLN A 202 -17.42 20.67 -9.53
N GLU A 203 -17.34 19.83 -8.48
CA GLU A 203 -16.45 20.11 -7.32
C GLU A 203 -14.95 19.98 -7.65
N VAL A 204 -14.61 19.52 -8.85
CA VAL A 204 -13.23 19.52 -9.37
C VAL A 204 -12.69 20.96 -9.51
N GLU A 205 -13.55 21.99 -9.50
CA GLU A 205 -13.12 23.40 -9.49
C GLU A 205 -12.62 23.91 -8.12
N ASN A 206 -12.92 23.25 -6.99
CA ASN A 206 -12.70 23.86 -5.66
C ASN A 206 -11.89 23.02 -4.65
N LYS A 207 -11.34 21.87 -5.06
CA LYS A 207 -10.24 21.26 -4.32
C LYS A 207 -8.97 21.62 -5.06
N PRO A 208 -8.00 22.32 -4.43
CA PRO A 208 -6.72 22.49 -5.09
C PRO A 208 -6.19 21.09 -5.37
N ALA A 209 -6.13 20.72 -6.66
CA ALA A 209 -4.99 19.95 -7.10
C ALA A 209 -3.80 20.69 -6.49
N ILE A 210 -3.09 20.04 -5.58
CA ILE A 210 -1.78 20.54 -5.17
C ILE A 210 -0.96 20.46 -6.46
N VAL A 211 -1.04 21.52 -7.25
CA VAL A 211 -0.06 21.88 -8.23
C VAL A 211 1.14 22.17 -7.36
N VAL A 212 1.96 21.14 -7.15
CA VAL A 212 3.35 21.34 -6.78
C VAL A 212 3.92 22.14 -7.94
N GLN A 213 3.87 23.46 -7.81
CA GLN A 213 4.70 24.33 -8.63
C GLN A 213 6.13 23.82 -8.41
N PRO A 214 6.92 23.59 -9.46
CA PRO A 214 8.34 23.36 -9.27
C PRO A 214 8.90 24.66 -8.71
N GLU A 215 9.04 24.75 -7.39
CA GLU A 215 9.99 25.68 -6.80
C GLU A 215 11.36 25.26 -7.34
N GLU A 216 12.08 26.23 -7.91
CA GLU A 216 13.49 26.11 -8.25
C GLU A 216 14.26 25.70 -6.98
N VAL A 217 14.44 24.39 -6.80
CA VAL A 217 15.35 23.83 -5.80
C VAL A 217 16.75 23.94 -6.37
N GLU A 218 17.34 25.14 -6.34
CA GLU A 218 18.76 25.31 -6.69
C GLU A 218 19.59 25.93 -5.55
N GLN A 219 19.05 26.06 -4.33
CA GLN A 219 19.85 26.57 -3.19
C GLN A 219 19.67 25.80 -1.86
N ALA A 220 18.91 24.70 -1.83
CA ALA A 220 18.71 23.90 -0.62
C ALA A 220 19.62 22.67 -0.51
N GLU A 221 20.38 22.32 -1.56
CA GLU A 221 21.28 21.16 -1.53
C GLU A 221 22.64 21.47 -0.87
N ASP A 222 23.16 22.69 -0.99
CA ASP A 222 24.47 23.06 -0.43
C ASP A 222 24.50 23.09 1.11
N GLN A 223 23.39 23.44 1.77
CA GLN A 223 23.34 23.47 3.24
C GLN A 223 23.24 22.07 3.87
N LYS A 224 22.57 21.11 3.19
CA LYS A 224 22.47 19.72 3.67
C LYS A 224 23.75 18.91 3.45
N VAL A 225 24.59 19.29 2.48
CA VAL A 225 25.90 18.67 2.27
C VAL A 225 26.90 19.14 3.33
N GLN A 226 26.87 20.43 3.71
CA GLN A 226 27.76 20.97 4.76
C GLN A 226 27.46 20.40 6.17
N GLU A 227 26.19 20.19 6.54
CA GLU A 227 25.84 19.54 7.81
C GLU A 227 26.23 18.05 7.86
N LYS A 228 26.15 17.34 6.73
CA LYS A 228 26.61 15.93 6.65
C LYS A 228 28.12 15.80 6.78
N MET A 229 28.90 16.73 6.23
CA MET A 229 30.37 16.73 6.36
C MET A 229 30.80 17.03 7.80
N LYS A 230 30.15 17.96 8.50
CA LYS A 230 30.45 18.26 9.91
C LYS A 230 30.17 17.09 10.85
N ASN A 231 29.05 16.39 10.66
CA ASN A 231 28.70 15.20 11.45
C ASN A 231 29.60 13.99 11.14
N GLN A 232 30.14 13.86 9.92
CA GLN A 232 31.10 12.79 9.60
C GLN A 232 32.48 13.03 10.23
N GLU A 233 32.92 14.29 10.36
CA GLU A 233 34.18 14.62 11.04
C GLU A 233 34.11 14.40 12.57
N GLU A 234 32.98 14.69 13.22
CA GLU A 234 32.79 14.42 14.66
C GLU A 234 32.73 12.91 14.97
N VAL A 235 32.12 12.10 14.09
CA VAL A 235 32.06 10.63 14.26
C VAL A 235 33.42 9.97 14.01
N GLN A 236 34.24 10.49 13.09
CA GLN A 236 35.61 10.00 12.87
C GLN A 236 36.61 10.40 13.97
N ALA A 237 36.35 11.48 14.72
CA ALA A 237 37.19 11.89 15.84
C ALA A 237 37.03 10.98 17.08
N LEU A 238 35.84 10.41 17.30
CA LEU A 238 35.55 9.50 18.42
C LEU A 238 36.04 8.06 18.19
N GLN A 239 36.23 7.65 16.94
CA GLN A 239 36.76 6.32 16.59
C GLN A 239 38.31 6.20 16.62
N LYS A 240 39.03 7.29 16.91
CA LYS A 240 40.51 7.30 17.01
C LYS A 240 41.06 6.98 18.41
N VAL A 241 40.20 6.80 19.41
CA VAL A 241 40.62 6.38 20.76
C VAL A 241 40.20 4.92 20.96
N VAL A 242 41.14 4.08 21.41
CA VAL A 242 41.08 2.61 21.59
C VAL A 242 41.55 1.79 20.37
N ARG A 243 42.87 1.52 20.38
CA ARG A 243 43.56 0.47 19.60
C ARG A 243 43.70 -0.83 20.43
N PRO A 244 44.00 -1.97 19.80
CA PRO A 244 43.62 -3.31 20.24
C PRO A 244 44.73 -4.08 20.98
N VAL A 245 44.36 -5.15 21.69
CA VAL A 245 45.29 -6.23 22.08
C VAL A 245 44.83 -7.53 21.43
N GLU A 246 45.75 -8.14 20.67
CA GLU A 246 45.64 -9.43 19.99
C GLU A 246 45.91 -10.64 20.92
N GLU A 247 45.52 -11.79 20.37
CA GLU A 247 45.49 -13.18 20.85
C GLU A 247 46.68 -13.74 21.65
N SER A 248 46.39 -14.72 22.51
CA SER A 248 47.30 -15.82 22.81
C SER A 248 46.58 -17.18 22.82
N LYS A 249 47.21 -18.16 22.16
CA LYS A 249 46.80 -19.55 21.89
C LYS A 249 47.01 -20.50 23.09
N GLN A 250 46.49 -21.74 22.91
CA GLN A 250 46.69 -23.02 23.63
C GLN A 250 45.69 -23.27 24.78
N SER A 251 45.09 -24.43 25.01
CA SER A 251 45.36 -25.85 24.66
C SER A 251 44.12 -26.71 25.03
N THR A 252 43.89 -27.85 24.38
CA THR A 252 43.04 -28.95 24.89
C THR A 252 43.83 -29.85 25.85
N PRO A 253 43.20 -30.38 26.93
CA PRO A 253 42.90 -31.82 26.94
C PRO A 253 41.57 -32.24 27.65
N GLU A 254 41.06 -33.39 27.21
CA GLU A 254 40.22 -34.44 27.82
C GLU A 254 39.17 -34.23 28.96
N VAL A 255 37.96 -34.74 28.64
CA VAL A 255 36.99 -35.58 29.41
C VAL A 255 36.43 -35.12 30.78
N GLN A 256 35.15 -34.67 30.73
CA GLN A 256 33.96 -34.83 31.62
C GLN A 256 34.12 -34.76 33.17
N PRO A 257 33.16 -34.16 33.94
CA PRO A 257 31.71 -34.17 33.68
C PRO A 257 30.96 -32.85 33.94
N ALA A 258 29.77 -32.74 33.32
CA ALA A 258 28.60 -31.99 33.79
C ALA A 258 28.86 -30.71 34.62
N GLU A 259 29.16 -29.58 33.95
CA GLU A 259 28.97 -28.26 34.56
C GLU A 259 27.64 -27.65 34.13
N LYS A 260 26.79 -27.46 35.14
CA LYS A 260 25.46 -26.87 35.07
C LYS A 260 25.58 -25.42 34.59
N PHE A 261 25.32 -25.18 33.31
CA PHE A 261 25.11 -23.82 32.80
C PHE A 261 23.67 -23.37 33.11
N GLN A 262 23.59 -22.48 34.11
CA GLN A 262 22.38 -21.82 34.60
C GLN A 262 21.78 -20.91 33.53
N GLY A 263 20.80 -21.48 32.83
CA GLY A 263 19.73 -20.76 32.16
C GLY A 263 18.47 -21.50 32.56
N ASP A 264 18.06 -21.37 33.82
CA ASP A 264 17.12 -22.32 34.44
C ASP A 264 15.66 -22.11 34.06
N GLU A 265 15.36 -21.22 33.11
CA GLU A 265 13.99 -20.92 32.73
C GLU A 265 13.81 -20.96 31.21
N TYR A 266 12.88 -21.83 30.78
CA TYR A 266 12.35 -21.79 29.43
C TYR A 266 11.44 -20.56 29.32
N GLN A 267 11.68 -19.74 28.31
CA GLN A 267 10.82 -18.61 27.98
C GLN A 267 9.99 -18.93 26.75
N LEU A 268 8.74 -18.44 26.71
CA LEU A 268 7.84 -18.65 25.58
C LEU A 268 8.17 -17.66 24.46
N PHE A 269 8.26 -18.17 23.24
CA PHE A 269 8.54 -17.42 22.03
C PHE A 269 7.60 -17.80 20.90
N PHE A 270 7.06 -16.78 20.24
CA PHE A 270 6.26 -16.91 19.03
C PHE A 270 7.13 -16.59 17.81
N ILE A 271 7.54 -17.61 17.06
CA ILE A 271 8.41 -17.44 15.90
C ILE A 271 7.61 -16.86 14.73
N ARG A 272 8.06 -15.73 14.19
CA ARG A 272 7.42 -15.05 13.05
C ARG A 272 8.21 -15.16 11.76
N GLU A 273 9.52 -15.25 11.85
CA GLU A 273 10.39 -15.42 10.69
C GLU A 273 11.55 -16.35 11.03
N VAL A 274 11.94 -17.17 10.06
CA VAL A 274 13.08 -18.06 10.13
C VAL A 274 13.93 -17.77 8.90
N ASN A 275 15.14 -17.28 9.10
CA ASN A 275 16.12 -17.09 8.04
C ASN A 275 17.35 -17.93 8.33
N ILE A 276 18.06 -18.41 7.30
CA ILE A 276 19.35 -19.07 7.47
C ILE A 276 20.44 -18.05 7.16
N ILE A 277 21.37 -17.88 8.09
CA ILE A 277 22.56 -17.05 7.94
C ILE A 277 23.81 -17.91 8.05
N ARG A 278 24.84 -17.58 7.29
CA ARG A 278 26.12 -18.28 7.33
C ARG A 278 27.12 -17.48 8.14
N ALA A 279 27.66 -18.08 9.20
CA ALA A 279 28.67 -17.47 10.04
C ALA A 279 30.07 -17.53 9.38
N LYS A 280 30.98 -16.65 9.80
CA LYS A 280 32.36 -16.58 9.28
C LYS A 280 33.17 -17.87 9.49
N ASN A 281 32.80 -18.67 10.48
CA ASN A 281 33.37 -20.00 10.74
C ASN A 281 32.83 -21.09 9.80
N GLY A 282 32.02 -20.73 8.80
CA GLY A 282 31.49 -21.62 7.77
C GLY A 282 30.21 -22.37 8.16
N LYS A 283 29.76 -22.26 9.42
CA LYS A 283 28.53 -22.89 9.93
C LYS A 283 27.28 -22.07 9.62
N ASP A 284 26.18 -22.76 9.39
CA ASP A 284 24.87 -22.14 9.17
C ASP A 284 24.09 -22.04 10.49
N TYR A 285 23.37 -20.93 10.65
CA TYR A 285 22.55 -20.63 11.81
C TYR A 285 21.16 -20.19 11.36
N PHE A 286 20.13 -20.61 12.08
CA PHE A 286 18.83 -19.97 12.04
C PHE A 286 18.91 -18.61 12.74
N LYS A 287 18.47 -17.56 12.06
CA LYS A 287 18.13 -16.27 12.62
C LYS A 287 16.62 -16.18 12.72
N LEU A 288 16.11 -16.21 13.94
CA LEU A 288 14.70 -16.25 14.26
C LEU A 288 14.25 -14.86 14.71
N THR A 289 13.22 -14.33 14.06
CA THR A 289 12.47 -13.19 14.60
C THR A 289 11.34 -13.74 15.45
N ALA A 290 11.41 -13.56 16.75
CA ALA A 290 10.42 -14.07 17.71
C ALA A 290 9.86 -12.96 18.60
N TYR A 291 8.70 -13.21 19.20
CA TYR A 291 8.07 -12.31 20.18
C TYR A 291 7.91 -13.04 21.51
N THR A 292 8.11 -12.33 22.62
CA THR A 292 7.76 -12.81 23.97
C THR A 292 6.25 -12.67 24.22
N GLU A 293 5.77 -13.17 25.37
CA GLU A 293 4.38 -12.98 25.81
C GLU A 293 3.99 -11.51 25.94
N ASP A 294 4.93 -10.65 26.33
CA ASP A 294 4.74 -9.19 26.44
C ASP A 294 4.83 -8.46 25.08
N ALA A 295 4.77 -9.19 23.96
CA ALA A 295 4.92 -8.68 22.60
C ALA A 295 6.27 -7.96 22.33
N GLU A 296 7.31 -8.24 23.12
CA GLU A 296 8.65 -7.72 22.87
C GLU A 296 9.31 -8.51 21.73
N LYS A 297 9.79 -7.82 20.70
CA LYS A 297 10.52 -8.43 19.59
C LYS A 297 11.93 -8.85 20.05
N LYS A 298 12.27 -10.12 19.87
CA LYS A 298 13.62 -10.67 20.08
C LYS A 298 14.17 -11.28 18.80
N ILE A 299 15.49 -11.14 18.60
CA ILE A 299 16.23 -11.87 17.56
C ILE A 299 16.98 -12.99 18.27
N LEU A 300 16.62 -14.23 17.94
CA LEU A 300 17.24 -15.43 18.48
C LEU A 300 18.06 -16.13 17.41
N TYR A 301 19.08 -16.86 17.84
CA TYR A 301 19.93 -17.65 16.96
C TYR A 301 19.90 -19.13 17.36
N ALA A 302 19.97 -20.03 16.40
CA ALA A 302 20.15 -21.46 16.67
C ALA A 302 21.06 -22.06 15.60
N GLU A 303 21.93 -23.01 15.96
CA GLU A 303 22.76 -23.70 14.97
C GLU A 303 21.88 -24.55 14.04
N ALA A 304 22.08 -24.45 12.73
CA ALA A 304 21.33 -25.23 11.75
C ALA A 304 21.86 -26.66 11.70
N ASN A 305 21.39 -27.50 12.62
CA ASN A 305 21.72 -28.92 12.73
C ASN A 305 20.45 -29.79 12.70
N GLU A 306 20.61 -31.11 12.62
CA GLU A 306 19.48 -32.04 12.50
C GLU A 306 18.50 -32.01 13.69
N LYS A 307 18.93 -31.50 14.86
CA LYS A 307 18.12 -31.44 16.07
C LYS A 307 17.28 -30.16 16.19
N MET A 308 17.61 -29.14 15.40
CA MET A 308 17.02 -27.81 15.49
C MET A 308 16.17 -27.55 14.25
N GLN A 309 14.85 -27.65 14.38
CA GLN A 309 13.91 -27.42 13.28
C GLN A 309 12.95 -26.30 13.66
N PHE A 310 12.94 -25.24 12.86
CA PHE A 310 12.08 -24.07 13.09
C PHE A 310 11.23 -23.77 11.87
N GLU A 311 9.93 -23.59 12.10
CA GLU A 311 8.97 -23.17 11.09
C GLU A 311 8.35 -21.81 11.44
N LYS A 312 7.86 -21.14 10.41
CA LYS A 312 7.13 -19.88 10.57
C LYS A 312 5.84 -20.13 11.36
N ASN A 313 5.52 -19.23 12.30
CA ASN A 313 4.37 -19.31 13.21
C ASN A 313 4.43 -20.44 14.25
N MET A 314 5.59 -21.05 14.45
CA MET A 314 5.78 -22.01 15.53
C MET A 314 5.87 -21.30 16.89
N THR A 315 5.21 -21.86 17.90
CA THR A 315 5.35 -21.44 19.30
C THR A 315 6.30 -22.39 20.01
N ILE A 316 7.34 -21.85 20.64
CA ILE A 316 8.32 -22.64 21.37
C ILE A 316 8.53 -22.12 22.78
N LYS A 317 8.79 -23.04 23.70
CA LYS A 317 9.46 -22.74 24.96
C LYS A 317 10.94 -23.00 24.76
N ALA A 318 11.79 -21.97 24.87
CA ALA A 318 13.22 -22.08 24.60
C ALA A 318 14.09 -21.64 25.78
N LYS A 319 15.18 -22.38 25.99
CA LYS A 319 16.27 -22.00 26.88
C LYS A 319 17.31 -21.23 26.07
N ILE A 320 17.57 -19.98 26.45
CA ILE A 320 18.45 -19.07 25.70
C ILE A 320 19.68 -18.70 26.52
N GLN A 321 20.83 -18.67 25.86
CA GLN A 321 22.04 -18.04 26.34
C GLN A 321 21.91 -16.51 26.17
N LYS A 322 21.82 -15.77 27.29
CA LYS A 322 21.51 -14.32 27.30
C LYS A 322 22.56 -13.45 26.60
N GLU A 323 23.83 -13.85 26.60
CA GLU A 323 24.94 -13.05 26.06
C GLU A 323 24.86 -12.85 24.53
N ASN A 324 24.33 -13.85 23.82
CA ASN A 324 24.31 -13.90 22.35
C ASN A 324 22.94 -14.27 21.77
N ASN A 325 21.91 -14.39 22.60
CA ASN A 325 20.56 -14.84 22.24
C ASN A 325 20.54 -16.20 21.51
N LEU A 326 21.45 -17.11 21.86
CA LEU A 326 21.52 -18.44 21.26
C LEU A 326 20.55 -19.40 21.97
N ILE A 327 19.71 -20.08 21.20
CA ILE A 327 18.84 -21.16 21.67
C ILE A 327 19.71 -22.38 21.94
N LEU A 328 19.73 -22.80 23.20
CA LEU A 328 20.43 -24.00 23.67
C LEU A 328 19.55 -25.24 23.62
N ASP A 329 18.26 -25.06 23.90
CA ASP A 329 17.26 -26.13 23.88
C ASP A 329 15.85 -25.53 23.68
N TYR A 330 14.92 -26.29 23.09
CA TYR A 330 13.54 -25.85 22.94
C TYR A 330 12.54 -27.01 22.97
N LYS A 331 11.29 -26.68 23.31
CA LYS A 331 10.13 -27.56 23.22
C LYS A 331 9.05 -26.87 22.40
N VAL A 332 8.48 -27.57 21.43
CA VAL A 332 7.35 -27.06 20.64
C VAL A 332 6.09 -27.11 21.50
N GLU A 333 5.37 -26.00 21.58
CA GLU A 333 4.02 -25.99 22.13
C GLU A 333 3.04 -26.12 20.97
N ASN A 334 2.41 -27.29 20.87
CA ASN A 334 1.31 -27.48 19.94
C ASN A 334 0.09 -26.73 20.49
N ALA A 335 -0.42 -25.77 19.72
CA ALA A 335 -1.71 -25.14 20.03
C ALA A 335 -2.79 -26.23 20.03
N ALA A 336 -3.46 -26.41 21.18
CA ALA A 336 -4.63 -27.28 21.31
C ALA A 336 -5.85 -26.70 20.59
#